data_AF-A0A7S2NJ81-F1
#
_entry.id   AF-A0A7S2NJ81-F1
#
_cell.length_a   1.000
_cell.length_b   1.000
_cell.length_c   1.000
_cell.angle_alpha   90.00
_cell.angle_beta   90.00
_cell.angle_gamma   90.00
#
_symmetry.space_group_name_H-M   'P 1'
#
loop_
_entity.id
_entity.type
_entity.pdbx_description
1 polymer ?
#
loop_
_entity_poly.entity_id
_entity_poly.type
_entity_poly.pdbx_seq_one_letter_code
_entity_poly.pdbx_strand_id
1 'polypeptide(L)'
;AAVGVPSSLKQFPFTRSKTTRPAAREGVHQSQKQANQRQIAILAIGTATPHESWSAAEFVGDLEPLVERGVASPEWLAVLSKACRNSGVDRRMLAMAKGE
;
A
#
# COMPACT_ATOMS: atom_id res chain seq x y z
N ALA A 1 -50.37 46.89 47.87
CA ALA A 1 -51.16 45.81 48.47
C ALA A 1 -50.36 44.52 48.36
N ALA A 2 -49.84 44.05 49.50
CA ALA A 2 -49.15 42.78 49.64
C ALA A 2 -50.18 41.70 50.00
N VAL A 3 -50.09 40.55 49.33
CA VAL A 3 -50.70 39.28 49.75
C VAL A 3 -49.53 38.30 49.74
N GLY A 4 -49.22 37.54 50.77
CA GLY A 4 -49.81 37.41 52.08
C GLY A 4 -49.07 36.29 52.82
N VAL A 5 -48.49 36.67 53.95
CA VAL A 5 -48.34 35.92 55.21
C VAL A 5 -47.37 34.73 55.28
N PRO A 6 -46.54 34.66 56.35
CA PRO A 6 -45.42 33.74 56.50
C PRO A 6 -45.79 32.50 57.32
N SER A 7 -44.98 31.44 57.26
CA SER A 7 -45.09 30.34 58.21
C SER A 7 -43.73 30.01 58.79
N SER A 8 -43.56 30.51 60.01
CA SER A 8 -42.51 30.16 60.94
C SER A 8 -42.56 28.65 61.27
N LEU A 9 -41.40 28.02 61.14
CA LEU A 9 -40.85 26.96 61.99
C LEU A 9 -41.83 26.03 62.73
N LYS A 10 -41.88 24.76 62.29
CA LYS A 10 -41.78 23.64 63.23
C LYS A 10 -40.67 22.69 62.78
N GLN A 11 -39.59 22.72 63.55
CA GLN A 11 -38.54 21.72 63.63
C GLN A 11 -39.14 20.34 63.90
N PHE A 12 -38.54 19.26 63.37
CA PHE A 12 -38.28 17.96 64.03
C PHE A 12 -37.60 16.99 63.01
N PRO A 13 -36.83 16.00 63.49
CA PRO A 13 -35.38 16.04 63.55
C PRO A 13 -34.68 15.43 62.33
N PHE A 14 -33.45 15.87 62.18
CA PHE A 14 -32.37 15.31 61.38
C PHE A 14 -32.22 13.79 61.63
N THR A 15 -32.46 12.96 60.61
CA THR A 15 -31.75 11.68 60.49
C THR A 15 -30.78 11.77 59.33
N ARG A 16 -29.52 11.77 59.74
CA ARG A 16 -28.32 11.77 58.92
C ARG A 16 -28.23 10.46 58.13
N SER A 17 -28.63 10.48 56.86
CA SER A 17 -28.14 9.48 55.90
C SER A 17 -27.13 10.15 54.98
N LYS A 18 -25.90 10.28 55.48
CA LYS A 18 -24.73 10.45 54.63
C LYS A 18 -24.56 9.16 53.82
N THR A 19 -25.02 9.18 52.58
CA THR A 19 -24.29 8.52 51.49
C THR A 19 -24.25 9.50 50.33
N THR A 20 -23.21 10.31 50.33
CA THR A 20 -22.75 11.07 49.19
C THR A 20 -22.38 10.08 48.08
N ARG A 21 -23.32 9.78 47.20
CA ARG A 21 -23.01 9.15 45.92
C ARG A 21 -22.68 10.32 44.98
N PRO A 22 -21.44 10.46 44.47
CA PRO A 22 -21.24 11.46 43.42
C PRO A 22 -22.16 11.08 42.28
N ALA A 23 -22.91 12.08 41.78
CA ALA A 23 -23.59 11.98 40.51
C ALA A 23 -22.54 11.60 39.48
N ALA A 24 -22.53 10.33 39.09
CA ALA A 24 -21.75 9.84 37.97
C ALA A 24 -22.39 10.45 36.71
N ARG A 25 -21.98 11.68 36.43
CA ARG A 25 -22.20 12.35 35.15
C ARG A 25 -21.66 11.43 34.06
N GLU A 26 -22.57 10.98 33.21
CA GLU A 26 -22.42 10.94 31.76
C GLU A 26 -20.99 10.69 31.27
N GLY A 27 -20.58 9.42 31.31
CA GLY A 27 -19.58 8.90 30.40
C GLY A 27 -20.30 8.15 29.31
N VAL A 28 -20.84 8.86 28.31
CA VAL A 28 -21.22 8.21 27.04
C VAL A 28 -19.94 7.57 26.52
N HIS A 29 -19.83 6.25 26.63
CA HIS A 29 -18.81 5.50 25.92
C HIS A 29 -19.12 5.61 24.43
N GLN A 30 -18.76 6.74 23.82
CA GLN A 30 -18.44 6.79 22.41
C GLN A 30 -17.23 5.87 22.24
N SER A 31 -17.51 4.59 22.05
CA SER A 31 -16.56 3.68 21.43
C SER A 31 -16.29 4.32 20.07
N GLN A 32 -15.13 4.97 19.93
CA GLN A 32 -14.70 5.54 18.68
C GLN A 32 -14.71 4.40 17.67
N LYS A 33 -15.75 4.37 16.83
CA LYS A 33 -15.71 3.67 15.55
C LYS A 33 -14.62 4.41 14.78
N GLN A 34 -13.36 4.03 15.01
CA GLN A 34 -12.25 4.43 14.17
C GLN A 34 -12.59 3.90 12.79
N ALA A 35 -13.21 4.75 11.98
CA ALA A 35 -13.32 4.55 10.56
C ALA A 35 -11.89 4.59 10.05
N ASN A 36 -11.27 3.41 9.97
CA ASN A 36 -10.00 3.21 9.28
C ASN A 36 -10.26 3.39 7.78
N GLN A 37 -10.52 4.62 7.35
CA GLN A 37 -10.19 5.03 5.99
C GLN A 37 -8.67 5.19 5.94
N ARG A 38 -7.95 4.07 6.01
CA ARG A 38 -6.50 4.08 5.92
C ARG A 38 -6.15 4.42 4.48
N GLN A 39 -5.53 5.58 4.27
CA GLN A 39 -4.75 5.81 3.07
C GLN A 39 -3.64 4.76 3.05
N ILE A 40 -3.68 3.86 2.07
CA ILE A 40 -2.66 2.84 1.90
C ILE A 40 -1.50 3.50 1.17
N ALA A 41 -0.33 3.51 1.81
CA ALA A 41 0.92 3.99 1.23
C ALA A 41 1.85 2.82 0.94
N ILE A 42 2.50 2.83 -0.22
CA ILE A 42 3.61 1.93 -0.50
C ILE A 42 4.83 2.47 0.25
N LEU A 43 5.32 1.71 1.24
CA LEU A 43 6.47 2.12 2.06
C LEU A 43 7.81 1.83 1.38
N ALA A 44 7.88 0.77 0.56
CA ALA A 44 9.07 0.43 -0.21
C ALA A 44 8.72 -0.46 -1.42
N ILE A 45 9.50 -0.32 -2.49
CA ILE A 45 9.56 -1.24 -3.64
C ILE A 45 11.03 -1.59 -3.84
N GLY A 46 11.33 -2.87 -4.00
CA GLY A 46 12.67 -3.35 -4.34
C GLY A 46 12.63 -4.21 -5.59
N THR A 47 13.64 -4.09 -6.44
CA THR A 47 13.86 -4.94 -7.61
C THR A 47 15.28 -5.48 -7.59
N ALA A 48 15.46 -6.70 -8.08
CA ALA A 48 16.75 -7.30 -8.33
C ALA A 48 16.83 -7.66 -9.81
N THR A 49 17.79 -7.08 -10.52
CA THR A 49 18.07 -7.44 -11.91
C THR A 49 19.39 -8.22 -11.96
N PRO A 50 19.52 -9.17 -12.89
CA PRO A 50 20.82 -9.78 -13.21
C PRO A 50 21.88 -8.72 -13.51
N HIS A 51 23.17 -9.04 -13.45
CA HIS A 51 24.22 -8.09 -13.84
C HIS A 51 24.42 -8.07 -15.36
N GLU A 52 24.16 -9.20 -16.03
CA GLU A 52 24.38 -9.34 -17.47
C GLU A 52 23.24 -8.77 -18.30
N SER A 53 23.60 -8.15 -19.43
CA SER A 53 22.64 -7.58 -20.37
C SER A 53 23.14 -7.64 -21.80
N TRP A 54 22.22 -7.79 -22.75
CA TRP A 54 22.49 -7.70 -24.19
C TRP A 54 21.80 -6.51 -24.82
N SER A 55 22.50 -5.88 -25.74
CA SER A 55 21.93 -5.02 -26.77
C SER A 55 21.28 -5.85 -27.87
N ALA A 56 20.40 -5.20 -28.63
CA ALA A 56 19.81 -5.79 -29.83
C ALA A 56 20.87 -6.30 -30.83
N ALA A 57 22.01 -5.62 -30.96
CA ALA A 57 23.07 -5.99 -31.88
C ALA A 57 23.80 -7.26 -31.43
N GLU A 58 24.15 -7.35 -30.13
CA GLU A 58 24.76 -8.54 -29.54
C GLU A 58 23.83 -9.76 -29.71
N PHE A 59 22.55 -9.60 -29.39
CA PHE A 59 21.56 -10.69 -29.54
C PHE A 59 21.40 -11.18 -30.99
N VAL A 60 21.38 -10.27 -31.97
CA VAL A 60 21.26 -10.66 -33.38
C VAL A 60 22.56 -11.28 -33.89
N GLY A 61 23.72 -10.77 -33.45
CA GLY A 61 25.04 -11.32 -33.80
C GLY A 61 25.20 -12.77 -33.37
N ASP A 62 24.73 -13.12 -32.16
CA ASP A 62 24.77 -14.51 -31.65
C ASP A 62 23.93 -15.50 -32.49
N LEU A 63 23.04 -14.99 -33.34
CA LEU A 63 22.19 -15.80 -34.22
C LEU A 63 22.75 -15.94 -35.65
N GLU A 64 23.76 -15.15 -36.04
CA GLU A 64 24.42 -15.27 -37.35
C GLU A 64 24.97 -16.67 -37.63
N PRO A 65 25.63 -17.36 -36.67
CA PRO A 65 26.11 -18.72 -36.88
C PRO A 65 25.00 -19.74 -37.20
N LEU A 66 23.75 -19.48 -36.79
CA LEU A 66 22.62 -20.37 -37.12
C LEU A 66 22.24 -20.28 -38.59
N VAL A 67 22.44 -19.12 -39.21
CA VAL A 67 22.24 -18.94 -40.67
C VAL A 67 23.38 -19.57 -41.44
N GLU A 68 24.62 -19.39 -41.01
CA GLU A 68 25.79 -20.04 -41.62
C GLU A 68 25.68 -21.58 -41.60
N ARG A 69 25.10 -22.13 -40.54
CA ARG A 69 24.83 -23.57 -40.39
C ARG A 69 23.58 -24.05 -41.13
N GLY A 70 22.85 -23.17 -41.80
CA GLY A 70 21.62 -23.49 -42.52
C GLY A 70 20.44 -23.87 -41.61
N VAL A 71 20.50 -23.57 -40.31
CA VAL A 71 19.43 -23.82 -39.34
C VAL A 71 18.35 -22.74 -39.43
N ALA A 72 18.74 -21.53 -39.84
CA ALA A 72 17.85 -20.39 -40.03
C ALA A 72 18.03 -19.76 -41.41
N SER A 73 16.98 -19.07 -41.90
CA SER A 73 17.04 -18.31 -43.14
C SER A 73 17.65 -16.91 -42.89
N PRO A 74 18.47 -16.38 -43.82
CA PRO A 74 18.99 -15.02 -43.72
C PRO A 74 17.88 -13.94 -43.74
N GLU A 75 16.77 -14.20 -44.43
CA GLU A 75 15.63 -13.26 -44.47
C GLU A 75 15.01 -13.06 -43.09
N TRP A 76 14.98 -14.12 -42.28
CA TRP A 76 14.47 -14.06 -40.93
C TRP A 76 15.35 -13.21 -40.01
N LEU A 77 16.68 -13.29 -40.14
CA LEU A 77 17.60 -12.41 -39.39
C LEU A 77 17.39 -10.94 -39.75
N ALA A 78 17.15 -10.62 -41.02
CA ALA A 78 16.89 -9.25 -41.45
C ALA A 78 15.60 -8.69 -40.81
N VAL A 79 14.54 -9.50 -40.78
CA VAL A 79 13.28 -9.15 -40.12
C VAL A 79 13.47 -8.98 -38.62
N LEU A 80 14.18 -9.90 -37.97
CA LEU A 80 14.47 -9.84 -36.53
C LEU A 80 15.28 -8.59 -36.18
N SER A 81 16.35 -8.30 -36.93
CA SER A 81 17.17 -7.11 -36.75
C SER A 81 16.35 -5.82 -36.83
N LYS A 82 15.42 -5.74 -37.78
CA LYS A 82 14.48 -4.62 -37.90
C LYS A 82 13.54 -4.53 -36.70
N ALA A 83 12.99 -5.66 -36.25
CA ALA A 83 12.10 -5.70 -35.09
C ALA A 83 12.81 -5.26 -33.81
N CYS A 84 14.04 -5.73 -33.57
CA CYS A 84 14.84 -5.34 -32.41
C CYS A 84 15.12 -3.83 -32.39
N ARG A 85 15.48 -3.22 -33.54
CA ARG A 85 15.67 -1.76 -33.65
C ARG A 85 14.39 -0.97 -33.35
N ASN A 86 13.23 -1.51 -33.73
CA ASN A 86 11.94 -0.85 -33.54
C ASN A 86 11.29 -1.13 -32.18
N SER A 87 11.92 -1.94 -31.33
CA SER A 87 11.34 -2.39 -30.05
C SER A 87 11.36 -1.33 -28.94
N GLY A 88 12.19 -0.29 -29.08
CA GLY A 88 12.44 0.69 -28.01
C GLY A 88 13.25 0.12 -26.84
N VAL A 89 13.89 -1.04 -27.01
CA VAL A 89 14.72 -1.69 -25.99
C VAL A 89 16.20 -1.51 -26.35
N ASP A 90 16.92 -0.73 -25.55
CA ASP A 90 18.37 -0.51 -25.74
C ASP A 90 19.19 -1.71 -25.26
N ARG A 91 18.93 -2.18 -24.04
CA ARG A 91 19.53 -3.37 -23.45
C ARG A 91 18.49 -4.19 -22.70
N ARG A 92 18.64 -5.51 -22.72
CA ARG A 92 17.80 -6.45 -22.00
C ARG A 92 18.64 -7.28 -21.04
N MET A 93 18.23 -7.33 -19.78
CA MET A 93 18.91 -8.15 -18.76
C MET A 93 18.69 -9.63 -19.05
N LEU A 94 19.75 -10.41 -18.92
CA LEU A 94 19.71 -11.85 -19.15
C LEU A 94 19.51 -12.57 -17.82
N ALA A 95 18.43 -13.31 -17.71
CA ALA A 95 18.33 -14.31 -16.67
C ALA A 95 19.26 -15.46 -17.06
N MET A 96 20.38 -15.62 -16.34
CA MET A 96 21.20 -16.82 -16.46
C MET A 96 20.32 -18.03 -16.18
N ALA A 97 20.05 -18.84 -17.21
CA ALA A 97 19.56 -20.19 -16.98
C ALA A 97 20.68 -20.90 -16.21
N LYS A 98 20.42 -21.28 -14.95
CA LYS A 98 21.32 -22.21 -14.24
C LYS A 98 21.32 -23.50 -15.05
N GLY A 99 22.30 -23.66 -15.93
CA GLY A 99 22.60 -24.94 -16.57
C GLY A 99 23.27 -25.81 -15.52
N GLU A 100 22.50 -26.73 -14.94
CA GLU A 100 23.01 -27.93 -14.25
C GLU A 100 23.35 -29.00 -15.30
#